data_AF-A0A3A5AMJ8-F1
#
_entry.id   AF-A0A3A5AMJ8-F1
#
_cell.length_a   1.000
_cell.length_b   1.000
_cell.length_c   1.000
_cell.angle_alpha   90.00
_cell.angle_beta   90.00
_cell.angle_gamma   90.00
#
_symmetry.space_group_name_H-M   'P 1'
#
loop_
_entity.id
_entity.type
_entity.pdbx_description
1 polymer ?
#
loop_
_entity_poly.entity_id
_entity_poly.type
_entity_poly.pdbx_seq_one_letter_code
_entity_poly.pdbx_strand_id
1 'polypeptide(L)' 'MDGTKVTVNGLTDIFSELSTEGRAANSTTADEIMNRLEARQNYIPSSEITRREYRHLLLKEYQEYLSAHAGGA' A
#
# COMPACT_ATOMS: atom_id res chain seq x y z
N MET A 1 -8.61 20.07 -7.05
CA MET A 1 -8.76 18.60 -7.11
C MET A 1 -7.92 18.05 -6.01
N ASP A 2 -8.54 17.85 -4.85
CA ASP A 2 -7.91 17.44 -3.62
C ASP A 2 -7.30 16.06 -3.83
N GLY A 3 -6.00 16.05 -4.09
CA GLY A 3 -5.18 14.86 -3.92
C GLY A 3 -5.34 14.48 -2.46
N THR A 4 -6.30 13.59 -2.20
CA THR A 4 -6.52 12.98 -0.89
C THR A 4 -5.25 12.19 -0.64
N LYS A 5 -4.26 12.87 -0.07
CA LYS A 5 -3.09 12.26 0.49
C LYS A 5 -3.63 11.52 1.69
N VAL A 6 -4.04 10.28 1.46
CA VAL A 6 -4.51 9.40 2.53
C VAL A 6 -3.34 9.37 3.50
N THR A 7 -3.48 10.06 4.62
CA THR A 7 -2.42 10.14 5.63
C THR A 7 -2.54 8.85 6.40
N VAL A 8 -2.05 7.78 5.78
CA VAL A 8 -2.14 6.42 6.28
C VAL A 8 -0.99 6.23 7.26
N ASN A 9 -1.32 5.91 8.50
CA ASN A 9 -0.33 5.70 9.55
C ASN A 9 0.50 4.45 9.23
N GLY A 10 1.80 4.63 9.08
CA GLY A 10 2.75 3.53 8.87
C GLY A 10 2.77 2.93 7.46
N LEU A 11 2.22 3.61 6.45
CA LEU A 11 2.22 3.07 5.08
C LEU A 11 3.64 2.84 4.53
N THR A 12 4.54 3.81 4.71
CA THR A 12 5.96 3.67 4.29
C THR A 12 6.67 2.56 5.05
N ASP A 13 6.35 2.37 6.32
CA ASP A 13 6.89 1.29 7.15
C ASP A 13 6.44 -0.07 6.62
N ILE A 14 5.14 -0.22 6.33
CA ILE A 14 4.59 -1.41 5.68
C ILE A 14 5.27 -1.68 4.33
N PHE A 15 5.49 -0.66 3.51
CA PHE A 15 6.18 -0.82 2.23
C PHE A 15 7.63 -1.27 2.43
N SER A 16 8.33 -0.72 3.42
CA SER A 16 9.70 -1.11 3.75
C SER A 16 9.77 -2.56 4.25
N GLU A 17 8.85 -2.98 5.11
CA GLU A 17 8.73 -4.36 5.58
C GLU A 17 8.49 -5.32 4.40
N LEU A 18 7.48 -5.04 3.57
CA LEU A 18 7.12 -5.86 2.41
C LEU A 18 8.26 -5.94 1.39
N SER A 19 8.97 -4.84 1.17
CA SER A 19 10.14 -4.79 0.29
C SER A 19 11.30 -5.63 0.85
N THR A 20 11.52 -5.57 2.17
CA THR A 20 12.54 -6.38 2.87
C THR A 20 12.19 -7.87 2.82
N GLU A 21 10.90 -8.20 2.88
CA GLU A 21 10.36 -9.55 2.69
C GLU A 21 10.40 -10.04 1.24
N GLY A 22 10.81 -9.19 0.28
CA GLY A 22 10.88 -9.54 -1.15
C GLY A 22 9.51 -9.68 -1.82
N ARG A 23 8.47 -9.03 -1.28
CA ARG A 23 7.11 -9.11 -1.84
C ARG A 23 7.02 -8.34 -3.15
N ALA A 24 6.60 -9.03 -4.21
CA ALA A 24 6.35 -8.41 -5.51
C ALA A 24 5.09 -7.52 -5.48
N ALA A 25 5.03 -6.49 -6.33
CA ALA A 25 3.84 -5.67 -6.50
C ALA A 25 2.75 -6.45 -7.27
N ASN A 26 1.93 -7.23 -6.54
CA ASN A 26 0.79 -7.96 -7.08
C ASN A 26 -0.46 -7.83 -6.20
N SER A 27 -1.58 -8.40 -6.66
CA SER A 27 -2.87 -8.35 -5.95
C SER A 27 -2.83 -8.92 -4.53
N THR A 28 -1.99 -9.94 -4.29
CA THR A 28 -1.81 -10.53 -2.96
C THR A 28 -1.15 -9.53 -2.02
N THR A 29 -0.07 -8.89 -2.46
CA THR A 29 0.61 -7.86 -1.68
C THR A 29 -0.30 -6.67 -1.39
N ALA A 30 -1.16 -6.29 -2.34
CA ALA A 30 -2.15 -5.24 -2.11
C ALA A 30 -3.16 -5.61 -1.00
N ASP A 31 -3.53 -6.88 -0.88
CA ASP A 31 -4.35 -7.37 0.22
C ASP A 31 -3.58 -7.38 1.55
N GLU A 32 -2.32 -7.80 1.54
CA GLU A 32 -1.45 -7.72 2.72
C GLU A 32 -1.28 -6.30 3.23
N ILE A 33 -1.10 -5.32 2.34
CA ILE A 33 -1.05 -3.90 2.70
C ILE A 33 -2.34 -3.50 3.41
N MET A 34 -3.51 -3.82 2.85
CA MET A 34 -4.80 -3.51 3.50
C MET A 34 -4.94 -4.15 4.88
N ASN A 35 -4.55 -5.43 5.03
CA ASN A 35 -4.62 -6.14 6.31
C ASN A 35 -3.68 -5.51 7.35
N ARG A 36 -2.45 -5.13 6.96
CA ARG A 36 -1.50 -4.43 7.85
C ARG A 36 -2.00 -3.03 8.22
N LEU A 37 -2.66 -2.35 7.29
CA LEU A 37 -3.28 -1.05 7.56
C LEU A 37 -4.43 -1.14 8.57
N GLU A 38 -5.31 -2.13 8.41
CA GLU A 38 -6.38 -2.41 9.36
C GLU A 38 -5.83 -2.76 10.75
N ALA A 39 -4.79 -3.60 10.81
CA ALA A 39 -4.10 -3.96 12.06
C ALA A 39 -3.47 -2.75 12.77
N ARG A 40 -3.04 -1.74 12.00
CA ARG A 40 -2.55 -0.44 12.51
C ARG A 40 -3.68 0.57 12.79
N GLN A 41 -4.93 0.09 12.88
CA GLN A 41 -6.13 0.89 13.14
C GLN A 41 -6.42 1.97 12.09
N ASN A 42 -5.95 1.79 10.85
CA ASN A 42 -6.35 2.65 9.74
C ASN A 42 -7.76 2.27 9.25
N TYR A 43 -8.52 3.26 8.82
CA TYR A 43 -9.82 3.04 8.20
C TYR A 43 -9.65 2.35 6.84
N ILE A 44 -10.29 1.19 6.67
CA ILE A 44 -10.43 0.51 5.39
C ILE A 44 -11.86 0.73 4.88
N PRO A 45 -12.06 1.23 3.65
CA PRO A 45 -13.38 1.40 3.09
C PRO A 45 -14.14 0.07 3.02
N SER A 46 -15.36 0.03 3.57
CA SER A 46 -16.19 -1.20 3.54
C SER A 46 -16.89 -1.42 2.19
N SER A 47 -17.10 -0.37 1.40
CA SER A 47 -17.73 -0.47 0.07
C SER A 47 -16.81 -1.23 -0.89
N GLU A 48 -17.31 -2.28 -1.54
CA GLU A 48 -16.50 -3.12 -2.44
C GLU A 48 -15.88 -2.32 -3.60
N ILE A 49 -16.63 -1.36 -4.15
CA ILE A 49 -16.15 -0.49 -5.23
C ILE A 49 -14.97 0.34 -4.73
N THR A 50 -15.14 1.04 -3.61
CA THR A 50 -14.10 1.89 -3.02
C THR A 50 -12.91 1.05 -2.53
N ARG A 51 -13.14 -0.15 -2.00
CA ARG A 51 -12.09 -1.06 -1.55
C ARG A 51 -11.24 -1.55 -2.73
N ARG A 52 -11.85 -1.80 -3.89
CA ARG A 52 -11.13 -2.16 -5.12
C ARG A 52 -10.25 -1.02 -5.62
N GLU A 53 -10.77 0.20 -5.64
CA GLU A 53 -10.00 1.40 -6.00
C GLU A 53 -8.85 1.64 -5.01
N TYR A 54 -9.13 1.50 -3.71
CA TYR A 54 -8.14 1.64 -2.66
C TYR A 54 -7.00 0.61 -2.80
N ARG A 55 -7.33 -0.67 -3.06
CA ARG A 55 -6.34 -1.72 -3.35
C ARG A 55 -5.47 -1.35 -4.55
N HIS A 56 -6.07 -0.81 -5.61
CA HIS A 56 -5.33 -0.42 -6.81
C HIS A 56 -4.36 0.74 -6.54
N LEU A 57 -4.78 1.75 -5.76
CA LEU A 57 -3.93 2.86 -5.35
C LEU A 57 -2.75 2.40 -4.49
N LEU A 58 -3.00 1.58 -3.47
CA LEU A 58 -1.95 1.05 -2.59
C LEU A 58 -0.91 0.24 -3.37
N LEU A 59 -1.36 -0.56 -4.34
CA LEU A 59 -0.47 -1.35 -5.19
C LEU A 59 0.41 -0.45 -6.07
N LYS A 60 -0.17 0.62 -6.63
CA LYS A 60 0.57 1.60 -7.42
C LYS A 60 1.63 2.30 -6.58
N GLU A 61 1.28 2.77 -5.38
CA GLU A 61 2.24 3.42 -4.48
C GLU A 61 3.36 2.47 -4.04
N TYR A 62 3.05 1.20 -3.80
CA TYR A 62 4.07 0.19 -3.49
C TYR A 62 5.01 -0.07 -4.68
N GLN A 63 4.48 -0.08 -5.91
CA GLN A 63 5.31 -0.19 -7.12
C GLN A 63 6.24 1.02 -7.30
N GLU A 64 5.74 2.22 -7.01
CA GLU A 64 6.55 3.45 -7.02
C GLU A 64 7.62 3.40 -5.93
N TYR A 65 7.28 2.92 -4.72
CA TYR A 65 8.24 2.69 -3.64
C TYR A 65 9.34 1.72 -4.08
N LEU A 66 9.00 0.54 -4.60
CA LEU A 66 9.98 -0.43 -5.09
C LEU A 66 10.87 0.16 -6.19
N SER A 67 10.30 0.93 -7.13
CA SER A 67 11.07 1.55 -8.21
C SER A 67 12.06 2.60 -7.69
N ALA A 68 11.66 3.38 -6.69
CA ALA A 68 12.53 4.36 -6.04
C ALA A 68 13.69 3.71 -5.26
N HIS A 69 13.46 2.52 -4.69
CA HIS A 69 14.46 1.79 -3.91
C HIS A 69 15.31 0.80 -4.74
N ALA A 70 14.83 0.38 -5.91
CA ALA A 70 15.58 -0.45 -6.85
C ALA A 70 16.68 0.33 -7.61
N GLY A 71 16.59 1.67 -7.68
CA GLY A 71 17.57 2.54 -8.34
C GLY A 71 18.79 2.91 -7.50
N GLY A 72 18.96 2.33 -6.31
CA GLY A 72 20.12 2.52 -5.44
C GLY A 72 21.05 1.30 -5.44
N ALA A 73 21.76 1.08 -6.55
CA ALA A 73 22.86 0.14 -6.66
C ALA A 73 24.01 0.77 -7.46
#